data_AF-A0A0F8XMY9-F1
#
_entry.id   AF-A0A0F8XMY9-F1
#
_cell.length_a   1.000
_cell.length_b   1.000
_cell.length_c   1.000
_cell.angle_alpha   90.00
_cell.angle_beta   90.00
_cell.angle_gamma   90.00
#
_symmetry.space_group_name_H-M   'P 1'
#
loop_
_entity.id
_entity.type
_entity.pdbx_description
1 polymer ?
#
loop_
_entity_poly.entity_id
_entity_poly.type
_entity_poly.pdbx_seq_one_letter_code
_entity_poly.pdbx_strand_id
1 'polypeptide(L)' 'MRVKKIPKTSRLYQRYAKSNKTLYHATGKDKLGYKVNIVGTLDFIKKYEEG' A
#
# COMPACT_ATOMS: atom_id res chain seq x y z
N MET A 1 9.65 4.90 0.93
CA MET A 1 8.25 5.39 0.93
C MET A 1 7.70 5.37 2.36
N ARG A 2 6.69 6.19 2.69
CA ARG A 2 6.01 6.14 4.00
C ARG A 2 4.89 5.12 3.96
N VAL A 3 4.96 4.07 4.79
CA VAL A 3 3.96 2.99 4.84
C VAL A 3 3.13 3.09 6.12
N LYS A 4 1.80 2.97 5.99
CA LYS A 4 0.86 2.95 7.12
C LYS A 4 -0.11 1.79 6.98
N LYS A 5 -0.44 1.12 8.09
CA LYS A 5 -1.48 0.09 8.12
C LYS A 5 -2.86 0.72 7.87
N ILE A 6 -3.67 0.08 7.02
CA ILE A 6 -5.05 0.50 6.79
C ILE A 6 -5.95 -0.23 7.79
N PRO A 7 -6.72 0.48 8.63
CA PRO A 7 -7.67 -0.15 9.54
C PRO A 7 -8.78 -0.85 8.77
N LYS A 8 -9.27 -1.98 9.28
CA LYS A 8 -10.32 -2.79 8.62
C LYS A 8 -11.64 -2.03 8.42
N THR A 9 -11.88 -1.03 9.27
CA THR A 9 -13.03 -0.13 9.22
C THR A 9 -12.92 0.94 8.13
N SER A 10 -11.76 1.15 7.52
CA SER A 10 -11.58 2.13 6.45
C SER A 10 -12.27 1.68 5.15
N ARG A 11 -12.88 2.64 4.45
CA ARG A 11 -13.48 2.43 3.13
C ARG A 11 -12.48 1.91 2.09
N LEU A 12 -11.20 2.30 2.21
CA LEU A 12 -10.13 1.76 1.37
C LEU A 12 -9.91 0.27 1.62
N TYR A 13 -9.86 -0.15 2.88
CA TYR A 13 -9.72 -1.56 3.23
C TYR A 13 -10.91 -2.35 2.68
N GLN A 14 -12.14 -1.90 2.90
CA GLN A 14 -13.34 -2.57 2.42
C GLN A 14 -13.38 -2.74 0.89
N ARG A 15 -12.86 -1.77 0.13
CA ARG A 15 -12.81 -1.85 -1.35
C ARG A 15 -11.77 -2.85 -1.86
N TYR A 16 -10.61 -2.92 -1.22
CA TYR A 16 -9.46 -3.66 -1.74
C TYR A 16 -9.21 -4.99 -1.01
N ALA A 17 -9.77 -5.20 0.17
CA ALA A 17 -9.62 -6.44 0.94
C ALA A 17 -10.55 -7.52 0.39
N LYS A 18 -10.15 -8.14 -0.74
CA LYS A 18 -10.80 -9.35 -1.28
C LYS A 18 -10.51 -10.62 -0.46
N SER A 19 -9.70 -10.52 0.59
CA SER A 19 -9.27 -11.62 1.46
C SER A 19 -8.99 -11.09 2.87
N ASN A 20 -8.86 -11.96 3.87
CA ASN A 20 -8.60 -11.61 5.29
C ASN A 20 -7.15 -11.11 5.53
N LYS A 21 -6.51 -10.54 4.50
CA LYS A 21 -5.13 -10.05 4.51
C LYS A 21 -5.06 -8.63 5.03
N THR A 22 -3.98 -8.31 5.74
CA THR A 22 -3.71 -6.94 6.20
C THR A 22 -3.25 -6.09 5.03
N LEU A 23 -3.92 -4.95 4.82
CA LEU A 23 -3.57 -3.96 3.80
C LEU A 23 -2.84 -2.77 4.42
N TYR A 24 -1.97 -2.18 3.62
CA TYR A 24 -1.15 -1.02 3.92
C TYR A 24 -1.30 0.00 2.82
N HIS A 25 -1.18 1.27 3.18
CA HIS A 25 -1.10 2.40 2.28
C HIS A 25 0.33 2.92 2.31
N ALA A 26 1.01 2.89 1.16
CA ALA A 26 2.32 3.48 0.96
C ALA A 26 2.21 4.73 0.12
N THR A 27 2.82 5.82 0.59
CA THR A 27 2.91 7.09 -0.14
C THR A 27 4.36 7.48 -0.24
N GLY A 28 4.84 7.82 -1.43
CA GLY A 28 6.23 8.19 -1.63
C GLY A 28 6.51 8.70 -3.04
N LYS A 29 7.78 8.62 -3.43
CA LYS A 29 8.21 8.83 -4.81
C LYS A 29 8.81 7.53 -5.34
N ASP A 30 8.59 7.24 -6.61
CA ASP A 30 9.28 6.15 -7.31
C ASP A 30 10.71 6.55 -7.70
N LYS A 31 11.45 5.64 -8.34
CA LYS A 31 12.84 5.87 -8.80
C LYS A 31 12.95 7.01 -9.82
N LEU A 32 11.86 7.32 -10.54
CA LEU A 32 11.79 8.41 -11.53
C LEU A 32 11.35 9.75 -10.89
N GLY A 33 11.09 9.77 -9.58
CA GLY A 33 10.69 10.96 -8.83
C GLY A 33 9.18 11.25 -8.85
N TYR A 34 8.37 10.42 -9.50
CA TYR A 34 6.92 10.59 -9.54
C TYR A 34 6.29 10.22 -8.21
N LYS A 35 5.27 10.98 -7.82
CA LYS A 35 4.51 10.72 -6.59
C LYS A 35 3.64 9.48 -6.78
N VAL A 36 3.82 8.48 -5.92
CA VAL A 36 3.08 7.22 -5.94
C VAL A 36 2.28 7.01 -4.66
N ASN A 37 1.07 6.49 -4.82
CA ASN A 37 0.18 6.07 -3.74
C ASN A 37 -0.25 4.62 -4.00
N ILE A 38 0.19 3.70 -3.16
CA ILE A 38 0.03 2.26 -3.35
C ILE A 38 -0.77 1.70 -2.19
N VAL A 39 -1.80 0.91 -2.50
CA VAL A 39 -2.59 0.16 -1.52
C VAL A 39 -2.39 -1.33 -1.79
N GLY A 40 -1.85 -2.05 -0.81
CA GLY A 40 -1.53 -3.46 -1.00
C GLY A 40 -1.07 -4.14 0.28
N THR A 41 -0.63 -5.39 0.17
CA THR A 41 0.06 -6.08 1.28
C THR A 41 1.46 -5.49 1.49
N LEU A 42 2.04 -5.73 2.67
CA LEU A 42 3.39 -5.27 2.96
C LEU A 42 4.41 -5.82 1.95
N ASP A 43 4.28 -7.10 1.58
CA ASP A 43 5.17 -7.73 0.60
C ASP A 43 5.06 -7.12 -0.79
N PHE A 44 3.85 -6.75 -1.21
CA PHE A 44 3.63 -6.08 -2.50
C PHE A 44 4.33 -4.71 -2.53
N ILE A 45 4.20 -3.94 -1.45
CA ILE A 45 4.83 -2.62 -1.34
C ILE A 45 6.35 -2.74 -1.32
N LYS A 46 6.91 -3.72 -0.61
CA LYS A 46 8.36 -3.96 -0.59
C LYS A 46 8.90 -4.34 -1.97
N LYS A 47 8.21 -5.25 -2.67
CA LYS A 47 8.56 -5.59 -4.07
C LYS A 47 8.55 -4.37 -4.99
N TYR A 48 7.65 -3.43 -4.75
CA TYR A 48 7.57 -2.20 -5.52
C TYR A 48 8.71 -1.21 -5.20
N GLU A 49 9.28 -1.23 -3.98
CA GLU A 49 10.44 -0.41 -3.62
C GLU A 49 11.77 -0.98 -4.15
N GLU A 50 11.90 -2.29 -4.25
CA GLU A 50 13.11 -2.95 -4.77
C GLU A 50 13.22 -2.81 -6.31
N GLY A 51 12.08 -2.81 -7.00
CA GLY A 51 11.94 -2.70 -8.46
C GLY A 51 12.44 -1.39 -9.05
#